data_AF-A0A975Y2U3-F1
#
_entry.id   AF-A0A975Y2U3-F1
#
_cell.length_a   1.000
_cell.length_b   1.000
_cell.length_c   1.000
_cell.angle_alpha   90.00
_cell.angle_beta   90.00
_cell.angle_gamma   90.00
#
_symmetry.space_group_name_H-M   'P 1'
#
loop_
_entity.id
_entity.type
_entity.pdbx_description
1 polymer ?
#
loop_
_entity_poly.entity_id
_entity_poly.type
_entity_poly.pdbx_seq_one_letter_code
_entity_poly.pdbx_strand_id
1 'polypeptide(L)'
;MDELVRKVAAVGLPIIILVGTMAATGFTGAVAMTKALAFLGGPVGMLGGIAVLVFTALITDALAKLILEGFLISIYSQRRETQPHTKLLKEIDFLLLFDPNLKERLKATVKTHTVNVTKEVMAILENVPGMTPAHHRDFKSSRPIMTLRDRTVVRTWKNPAGVDHVFLGDCHDKMIYGGFVGWIHSKSLQQTLTRIKRDFT
;
A
#
# COMPACT_ATOMS: atom_id res chain seq x y z
N MET A 1 11.97 -11.03 -15.91
CA MET A 1 11.52 -11.49 -17.25
C MET A 1 10.58 -10.44 -17.84
N ASP A 2 10.92 -9.16 -17.65
CA ASP A 2 9.89 -8.13 -17.48
C ASP A 2 9.75 -7.28 -18.75
N GLU A 3 10.81 -7.24 -19.56
CA GLU A 3 10.84 -6.47 -20.80
C GLU A 3 9.98 -7.08 -21.91
N LEU A 4 10.00 -8.42 -22.03
CA LEU A 4 9.24 -9.13 -23.06
C LEU A 4 7.73 -9.12 -22.74
N VAL A 5 7.37 -9.36 -21.48
CA VAL A 5 5.97 -9.32 -21.04
C VAL A 5 5.41 -7.91 -21.15
N ARG A 6 6.19 -6.88 -20.78
CA ARG A 6 5.79 -5.48 -20.94
C ARG A 6 5.59 -5.10 -22.41
N LYS A 7 6.52 -5.47 -23.29
CA LYS A 7 6.38 -5.22 -24.73
C LYS A 7 5.16 -5.93 -25.31
N VAL A 8 4.87 -7.16 -24.89
CA VAL A 8 3.66 -7.88 -25.33
C VAL A 8 2.39 -7.20 -24.83
N ALA A 9 2.37 -6.68 -23.58
CA ALA A 9 1.23 -5.94 -23.05
C ALA A 9 1.00 -4.60 -23.77
N ALA A 10 2.08 -3.87 -24.09
CA ALA A 10 2.01 -2.58 -24.80
C ALA A 10 1.48 -2.71 -26.24
N VAL A 11 1.55 -3.90 -26.84
CA VAL A 11 1.05 -4.17 -28.20
C VAL A 11 -0.48 -4.37 -28.23
N GLY A 12 -1.14 -4.52 -27.07
CA GLY A 12 -2.59 -4.73 -27.00
C GLY A 12 -3.42 -3.59 -27.60
N LEU A 13 -3.09 -2.33 -27.30
CA LEU A 13 -3.83 -1.17 -27.82
C LEU A 13 -3.66 -1.01 -29.36
N PRO A 14 -2.44 -1.07 -29.93
CA PRO A 14 -2.24 -1.11 -31.38
C PRO A 14 -3.05 -2.22 -32.08
N ILE A 15 -3.13 -3.42 -31.49
CA ILE A 15 -3.92 -4.53 -32.05
C ILE A 15 -5.41 -4.19 -32.05
N ILE A 16 -5.94 -3.63 -30.96
CA ILE A 16 -7.37 -3.26 -30.87
C ILE A 16 -7.72 -2.18 -31.91
N ILE A 17 -6.87 -1.17 -32.06
CA ILE A 17 -7.04 -0.10 -33.06
C ILE A 17 -7.02 -0.70 -34.48
N LEU A 18 -6.09 -1.62 -34.74
CA LEU A 18 -5.98 -2.30 -36.02
C LEU A 18 -7.22 -3.17 -36.32
N VAL A 19 -7.71 -3.93 -35.34
CA VAL A 19 -8.92 -4.76 -35.51
C VAL A 19 -10.16 -3.89 -35.71
N GLY A 20 -10.29 -2.77 -34.99
CA GLY A 20 -11.38 -1.83 -35.17
C GLY A 20 -11.39 -1.18 -36.57
N THR A 21 -10.21 -0.85 -37.08
CA THR A 21 -10.08 -0.32 -38.45
C THR A 21 -10.32 -1.37 -39.53
N MET A 22 -9.90 -2.62 -39.31
CA MET A 22 -10.27 -3.73 -40.20
C MET A 22 -11.78 -3.89 -40.31
N ALA A 23 -12.48 -3.86 -39.16
CA ALA A 23 -13.93 -3.96 -39.11
C ALA A 23 -14.63 -2.83 -39.90
N ALA A 24 -14.05 -1.62 -39.89
CA ALA A 24 -14.57 -0.49 -40.64
C ALA A 24 -14.35 -0.60 -42.17
N THR A 25 -13.30 -1.30 -42.61
CA THR A 25 -12.95 -1.40 -44.05
C THR A 25 -13.74 -2.47 -44.81
N GLY A 26 -14.41 -3.40 -44.14
CA GLY A 26 -15.23 -4.44 -44.76
C GLY A 26 -14.47 -5.55 -45.52
N PHE A 27 -13.13 -5.54 -45.47
CA PHE A 27 -12.28 -6.59 -46.05
C PHE A 27 -11.88 -7.61 -44.98
N THR A 28 -11.51 -8.84 -45.40
CA THR A 28 -11.07 -9.92 -44.51
C THR A 28 -9.67 -10.42 -44.85
N GLY A 29 -8.99 -11.02 -43.87
CA GLY A 29 -7.65 -11.61 -44.05
C GLY A 29 -6.54 -10.58 -44.31
N ALA A 30 -5.53 -10.96 -45.10
CA ALA A 30 -4.35 -10.12 -45.35
C ALA A 30 -4.70 -8.79 -46.06
N VAL A 31 -5.75 -8.76 -46.87
CA VAL A 31 -6.21 -7.54 -47.55
C VAL A 31 -6.76 -6.52 -46.55
N ALA A 32 -7.41 -7.00 -45.48
CA ALA A 32 -7.90 -6.14 -44.39
C ALA A 32 -6.74 -5.46 -43.66
N MET A 33 -5.63 -6.16 -43.42
CA MET A 33 -4.43 -5.59 -42.81
C MET A 33 -3.88 -4.43 -43.63
N THR A 34 -3.64 -4.66 -44.93
CA THR A 34 -3.08 -3.62 -45.82
C THR A 34 -4.02 -2.42 -45.96
N LYS A 35 -5.33 -2.65 -46.09
CA LYS A 35 -6.32 -1.57 -46.19
C LYS A 35 -6.51 -0.82 -44.88
N ALA A 36 -6.53 -1.50 -43.74
CA ALA A 36 -6.62 -0.87 -42.43
C ALA A 36 -5.37 -0.03 -42.13
N LEU A 37 -4.17 -0.53 -42.43
CA LEU A 37 -2.93 0.24 -42.29
C LEU A 37 -2.92 1.45 -43.23
N ALA A 38 -3.33 1.29 -44.49
CA ALA A 38 -3.40 2.39 -45.44
C ALA A 38 -4.45 3.44 -45.03
N PHE A 39 -5.59 3.00 -44.50
CA PHE A 39 -6.64 3.87 -43.97
C PHE A 39 -6.14 4.67 -42.77
N LEU A 40 -5.42 4.01 -41.85
CA LEU A 40 -4.89 4.62 -40.64
C LEU A 40 -3.70 5.55 -40.93
N GLY A 41 -2.92 5.27 -41.98
CA GLY A 41 -1.82 6.13 -42.45
C GLY A 41 -2.23 7.24 -43.42
N GLY A 42 -3.49 7.27 -43.86
CA GLY A 42 -4.02 8.28 -44.77
C GLY A 42 -3.21 8.41 -46.08
N PRO A 43 -2.82 9.64 -46.51
CA PRO A 43 -2.14 9.86 -47.78
C PRO A 43 -0.74 9.23 -47.85
N VAL A 44 -0.12 8.90 -46.71
CA VAL A 44 1.16 8.19 -46.63
C VAL A 44 0.98 6.68 -46.81
N GLY A 45 -0.26 6.20 -46.87
CA GLY A 45 -0.60 4.80 -47.10
C GLY A 45 -0.11 3.89 -45.96
N MET A 46 0.22 2.65 -46.32
CA MET A 46 0.55 1.60 -45.34
C MET A 46 1.73 1.97 -44.43
N LEU A 47 2.75 2.67 -44.95
CA LEU A 47 3.91 3.10 -44.17
C LEU A 47 3.52 4.08 -43.05
N GLY A 48 2.59 4.99 -43.35
CA GLY A 48 2.03 5.90 -42.36
C GLY A 48 1.31 5.15 -41.25
N GLY A 49 0.53 4.13 -41.59
CA GLY A 49 -0.20 3.32 -40.61
C GLY A 49 0.73 2.58 -39.65
N ILE A 50 1.83 2.01 -40.15
CA ILE A 50 2.84 1.36 -39.30
C ILE A 50 3.48 2.37 -38.36
N ALA A 51 3.89 3.53 -38.88
CA ALA A 51 4.51 4.58 -38.08
C ALA A 51 3.57 5.05 -36.96
N VAL A 52 2.29 5.26 -37.27
CA VAL A 52 1.28 5.65 -36.28
C VAL A 52 1.12 4.57 -35.21
N LEU A 53 0.99 3.29 -35.58
CA LEU A 53 0.83 2.20 -34.61
C LEU A 53 2.04 2.08 -33.66
N VAL A 54 3.27 2.21 -34.17
CA VAL A 54 4.48 2.19 -33.35
C VAL A 54 4.53 3.40 -32.42
N PHE A 55 4.21 4.58 -32.92
CA PHE A 55 4.26 5.81 -32.13
C PHE A 55 3.19 5.85 -31.05
N THR A 56 1.96 5.43 -31.38
CA THR A 56 0.86 5.27 -30.42
C THR A 56 1.24 4.26 -29.35
N ALA A 57 1.87 3.13 -29.70
CA ALA A 57 2.33 2.15 -28.71
C ALA A 57 3.31 2.76 -27.69
N LEU A 58 4.27 3.56 -28.16
CA LEU A 58 5.25 4.21 -27.29
C LEU A 58 4.62 5.25 -26.35
N ILE A 59 3.71 6.07 -26.87
CA ILE A 59 3.00 7.07 -26.07
C ILE A 59 2.09 6.38 -25.04
N THR A 60 1.37 5.34 -25.47
CA THR A 60 0.48 4.58 -24.59
C THR A 60 1.26 3.88 -23.48
N ASP A 61 2.45 3.33 -23.72
CA ASP A 61 3.25 2.70 -22.66
C ASP A 61 3.65 3.73 -21.57
N ALA A 62 4.08 4.92 -21.98
CA ALA A 62 4.40 6.01 -21.06
C ALA A 62 3.18 6.49 -20.27
N LEU A 63 2.03 6.68 -20.95
CA LEU A 63 0.78 7.08 -20.31
C LEU A 63 0.21 5.99 -19.40
N ALA A 64 0.23 4.73 -19.83
CA ALA A 64 -0.24 3.60 -19.04
C ALA A 64 0.54 3.51 -17.73
N LYS A 65 1.86 3.72 -17.76
CA LYS A 65 2.67 3.73 -16.54
C LYS A 65 2.28 4.87 -15.59
N LEU A 66 2.12 6.09 -16.10
CA LEU A 66 1.68 7.25 -15.30
C LEU A 66 0.29 7.03 -14.68
N ILE A 67 -0.65 6.53 -15.48
CA ILE A 67 -2.04 6.34 -15.08
C ILE A 67 -2.16 5.13 -14.13
N LEU A 68 -1.51 4.00 -14.41
CA LEU A 68 -1.53 2.85 -13.51
C LEU A 68 -0.90 3.22 -12.17
N GLU A 69 0.30 3.82 -12.16
CA GLU A 69 0.97 4.18 -10.90
C GLU A 69 0.12 5.16 -10.09
N GLY A 70 -0.41 6.22 -10.70
CA GLY A 70 -1.29 7.18 -10.04
C GLY A 70 -2.61 6.57 -9.55
N PHE A 71 -3.25 5.75 -10.38
CA PHE A 71 -4.54 5.11 -10.07
C PHE A 71 -4.41 4.04 -8.99
N LEU A 72 -3.38 3.18 -9.06
CA LEU A 72 -3.11 2.22 -8.01
C LEU A 72 -2.75 2.93 -6.70
N ILE A 73 -1.88 3.94 -6.72
CA ILE A 73 -1.54 4.69 -5.49
C ILE A 73 -2.79 5.36 -4.91
N SER A 74 -3.64 5.97 -5.73
CA SER A 74 -4.87 6.64 -5.28
C SER A 74 -5.89 5.65 -4.71
N ILE A 75 -6.19 4.55 -5.41
CA ILE A 75 -7.16 3.53 -4.95
C ILE A 75 -6.67 2.84 -3.68
N TYR A 76 -5.38 2.48 -3.61
CA TYR A 76 -4.83 1.82 -2.43
C TYR A 76 -4.68 2.79 -1.23
N SER A 77 -4.46 4.08 -1.48
CA SER A 77 -4.46 5.10 -0.41
C SER A 77 -5.88 5.37 0.11
N GLN A 78 -6.90 5.33 -0.77
CA GLN A 78 -8.29 5.61 -0.40
C GLN A 78 -9.02 4.41 0.22
N ARG A 79 -8.76 3.17 -0.22
CA ARG A 79 -9.27 1.94 0.46
C ARG A 79 -8.66 1.70 1.84
N ARG A 80 -7.58 2.40 2.16
CA ARG A 80 -6.90 2.32 3.46
C ARG A 80 -7.74 2.91 4.60
N GLU A 81 -8.71 3.76 4.29
CA GLU A 81 -9.56 4.40 5.30
C GLU A 81 -10.76 3.55 5.75
N THR A 82 -11.09 2.44 5.05
CA THR A 82 -12.40 1.78 5.25
C THR A 82 -12.38 0.28 5.60
N GLN A 83 -11.28 -0.49 5.51
CA GLN A 83 -11.33 -1.91 5.93
C GLN A 83 -10.03 -2.56 6.46
N PRO A 84 -10.16 -3.59 7.34
CA PRO A 84 -9.09 -4.24 8.09
C PRO A 84 -8.28 -5.23 7.23
N HIS A 85 -7.16 -4.75 6.70
CA HIS A 85 -5.78 -5.25 6.85
C HIS A 85 -5.40 -6.77 6.96
N THR A 86 -6.27 -7.72 7.35
CA THR A 86 -5.97 -9.18 7.41
C THR A 86 -6.33 -9.96 6.14
N LYS A 87 -7.28 -9.49 5.32
CA LYS A 87 -7.60 -10.10 4.01
C LYS A 87 -6.65 -9.65 2.89
N LEU A 88 -6.28 -8.36 2.86
CA LEU A 88 -5.44 -7.78 1.81
C LEU A 88 -4.02 -8.37 1.73
N LEU A 89 -3.41 -8.78 2.85
CA LEU A 89 -2.08 -9.40 2.81
C LEU A 89 -2.09 -10.82 2.23
N LYS A 90 -3.18 -11.58 2.44
CA LYS A 90 -3.36 -12.88 1.77
C LYS A 90 -3.67 -12.72 0.29
N GLU A 91 -4.38 -11.66 -0.08
CA GLU A 91 -4.74 -11.36 -1.46
C GLU A 91 -3.55 -10.79 -2.25
N ILE A 92 -2.67 -10.01 -1.63
CA ILE A 92 -1.40 -9.56 -2.23
C ILE A 92 -0.43 -10.72 -2.47
N ASP A 93 -0.48 -11.78 -1.66
CA ASP A 93 0.30 -12.99 -1.91
C ASP A 93 -0.30 -13.87 -3.01
N PHE A 94 -1.62 -13.76 -3.24
CA PHE A 94 -2.33 -14.38 -4.36
C PHE A 94 -2.35 -13.54 -5.64
N LEU A 95 -2.06 -12.24 -5.57
CA LEU A 95 -1.85 -11.41 -6.73
C LEU A 95 -0.52 -11.85 -7.36
N LEU A 96 -0.64 -12.52 -8.51
CA LEU A 96 0.43 -12.72 -9.49
C LEU A 96 0.91 -11.35 -10.00
N LEU A 97 1.53 -10.54 -9.14
CA LEU A 97 2.24 -9.35 -9.56
C LEU A 97 3.49 -9.84 -10.28
N PHE A 98 3.50 -9.65 -11.59
CA PHE A 98 4.57 -10.03 -12.51
C PHE A 98 5.94 -9.41 -12.15
N ASP A 99 5.98 -8.39 -11.29
CA ASP A 99 7.20 -7.66 -10.93
C ASP A 99 7.57 -7.82 -9.42
N PRO A 100 8.65 -8.54 -9.10
CA PRO A 100 9.15 -8.73 -7.74
C PRO A 100 9.56 -7.42 -7.04
N ASN A 101 10.01 -6.42 -7.79
CA ASN A 101 10.52 -5.17 -7.22
C ASN A 101 9.37 -4.29 -6.71
N LEU A 102 8.23 -4.32 -7.43
CA LEU A 102 7.02 -3.62 -6.98
C LEU A 102 6.46 -4.24 -5.70
N LYS A 103 6.47 -5.57 -5.57
CA LYS A 103 6.04 -6.27 -4.34
C LYS A 103 6.88 -5.85 -3.13
N GLU A 104 8.20 -5.80 -3.28
CA GLU A 104 9.11 -5.36 -2.22
C GLU A 104 8.94 -3.88 -1.86
N ARG A 105 8.76 -2.98 -2.86
CA ARG A 105 8.49 -1.56 -2.59
C ARG A 105 7.13 -1.35 -1.91
N LEU A 106 6.11 -2.13 -2.28
CA LEU A 106 4.79 -2.09 -1.64
C LEU A 106 4.87 -2.58 -0.20
N LYS A 107 5.58 -3.70 0.03
CA LYS A 107 5.81 -4.27 1.37
C LYS A 107 6.62 -3.33 2.24
N ALA A 108 7.62 -2.64 1.66
CA ALA A 108 8.41 -1.62 2.32
C ALA A 108 7.55 -0.40 2.68
N THR A 109 6.70 0.08 1.76
CA THR A 109 5.80 1.22 1.99
C THR A 109 4.74 0.93 3.07
N VAL A 110 4.24 -0.30 3.11
CA VAL A 110 3.31 -0.76 4.17
C VAL A 110 4.06 -0.94 5.50
N LYS A 111 5.32 -1.38 5.48
CA LYS A 111 6.19 -1.46 6.67
C LYS A 111 6.65 -0.09 7.18
N THR A 112 6.78 0.93 6.35
CA THR A 112 7.27 2.25 6.80
C THR A 112 6.19 3.05 7.52
N HIS A 113 4.91 2.86 7.20
CA HIS A 113 3.83 3.56 7.92
C HIS A 113 3.46 2.91 9.27
N THR A 114 3.76 1.61 9.47
CA THR A 114 3.65 0.95 10.78
C THR A 114 4.72 1.43 11.76
N VAL A 115 5.87 1.85 11.24
CA VAL A 115 6.93 2.47 12.06
C VAL A 115 6.54 3.89 12.50
N ASN A 116 5.68 4.62 11.76
CA ASN A 116 5.40 6.02 12.08
C ASN A 116 4.38 6.19 13.22
N VAL A 117 3.26 5.47 13.21
CA VAL A 117 2.22 5.57 14.26
C VAL A 117 2.75 5.09 15.61
N THR A 118 3.38 3.92 15.65
CA THR A 118 4.01 3.41 16.89
C THR A 118 5.06 4.37 17.42
N LYS A 119 5.90 4.98 16.56
CA LYS A 119 6.89 5.99 16.99
C LYS A 119 6.24 7.26 17.54
N GLU A 120 5.18 7.76 16.90
CA GLU A 120 4.44 8.92 17.39
C GLU A 120 3.80 8.64 18.75
N VAL A 121 3.19 7.46 18.93
CA VAL A 121 2.62 7.05 20.22
C VAL A 121 3.71 6.84 21.27
N MET A 122 4.84 6.24 20.91
CA MET A 122 6.01 6.13 21.80
C MET A 122 6.49 7.51 22.27
N ALA A 123 6.65 8.46 21.36
CA ALA A 123 7.08 9.81 21.70
C ALA A 123 6.07 10.53 22.61
N ILE A 124 4.77 10.34 22.40
CA ILE A 124 3.72 10.87 23.28
C ILE A 124 3.83 10.25 24.68
N LEU A 125 4.07 8.93 24.76
CA LEU A 125 4.21 8.21 26.02
C LEU A 125 5.49 8.60 26.78
N GLU A 126 6.61 8.76 26.10
CA GLU A 126 7.88 9.20 26.70
C GLU A 126 7.82 10.63 27.26
N ASN A 127 6.98 11.49 26.67
CA ASN A 127 6.76 12.84 27.18
C ASN A 127 5.80 12.91 28.39
N VAL A 128 5.23 11.79 28.84
CA VAL A 128 4.41 11.78 30.06
C VAL A 128 5.30 12.02 31.28
N PRO A 129 4.98 13.01 32.13
CA PRO A 129 5.75 13.28 33.34
C PRO A 129 5.88 12.02 34.22
N GLY A 130 7.11 11.68 34.62
CA GLY A 130 7.39 10.51 35.44
C GLY A 130 7.40 9.17 34.69
N MET A 131 7.43 9.17 33.36
CA MET A 131 7.59 7.96 32.56
C MET A 131 8.98 7.35 32.77
N THR A 132 9.01 6.10 33.21
CA THR A 132 10.24 5.31 33.42
C THR A 132 10.18 4.03 32.59
N PRO A 133 11.26 3.61 31.92
CA PRO A 133 11.28 2.38 31.12
C PRO A 133 10.91 1.14 31.94
N ALA A 134 9.99 0.33 31.43
CA ALA A 134 9.56 -0.93 32.06
C ALA A 134 10.32 -2.13 31.51
N HIS A 135 10.44 -3.18 32.33
CA HIS A 135 11.15 -4.39 31.91
C HIS A 135 10.27 -5.29 31.05
N HIS A 136 10.86 -6.00 30.10
CA HIS A 136 10.14 -6.93 29.21
C HIS A 136 9.36 -8.04 29.95
N ARG A 137 9.72 -8.36 31.19
CA ARG A 137 9.06 -9.42 31.98
C ARG A 137 7.62 -9.05 32.32
N ASP A 138 7.37 -7.76 32.52
CA ASP A 138 6.10 -7.21 32.97
C ASP A 138 5.09 -7.15 31.80
N PHE A 139 5.58 -7.24 30.56
CA PHE A 139 4.77 -7.32 29.35
C PHE A 139 3.81 -8.52 29.36
N LYS A 140 4.26 -9.69 29.84
CA LYS A 140 3.43 -10.91 29.90
C LYS A 140 2.22 -10.76 30.82
N SER A 141 2.32 -9.93 31.84
CA SER A 141 1.24 -9.65 32.80
C SER A 141 0.27 -8.59 32.31
N SER A 142 0.61 -7.89 31.22
CA SER A 142 -0.19 -6.80 30.68
C SER A 142 -1.40 -7.26 29.88
N ARG A 143 -2.49 -6.52 29.99
CA ARG A 143 -3.76 -6.77 29.29
C ARG A 143 -3.96 -5.76 28.17
N PRO A 144 -4.38 -6.19 26.98
CA PRO A 144 -4.66 -5.28 25.88
C PRO A 144 -5.88 -4.41 26.19
N ILE A 145 -5.77 -3.10 25.95
CA ILE A 145 -6.87 -2.14 26.19
C ILE A 145 -7.38 -1.50 24.89
N MET A 146 -6.54 -1.38 23.87
CA MET A 146 -6.91 -0.88 22.54
C MET A 146 -5.89 -1.35 21.50
N THR A 147 -6.28 -1.29 20.23
CA THR A 147 -5.39 -1.57 19.09
C THR A 147 -5.32 -0.32 18.23
N LEU A 148 -4.11 0.16 17.95
CA LEU A 148 -3.85 1.33 17.12
C LEU A 148 -4.09 1.01 15.63
N ARG A 149 -4.16 2.05 14.79
CA ARG A 149 -4.34 1.94 13.33
C ARG A 149 -3.27 1.10 12.62
N ASP A 150 -2.07 1.03 13.17
CA ASP A 150 -0.96 0.21 12.67
C ASP A 150 -0.96 -1.24 13.19
N ARG A 151 -2.00 -1.64 13.94
CA ARG A 151 -2.14 -2.92 14.65
C ARG A 151 -1.20 -3.11 15.84
N THR A 152 -0.53 -2.05 16.29
CA THR A 152 0.15 -2.08 17.57
C THR A 152 -0.89 -2.10 18.70
N VAL A 153 -0.73 -3.04 19.60
CA VAL A 153 -1.65 -3.26 20.73
C VAL A 153 -1.11 -2.49 21.92
N VAL A 154 -1.90 -1.52 22.40
CA VAL A 154 -1.62 -0.84 23.66
C VAL A 154 -2.12 -1.74 24.78
N ARG A 155 -1.22 -2.08 25.69
CA ARG A 155 -1.50 -2.93 26.84
C ARG A 155 -1.21 -2.14 28.11
N THR A 156 -1.99 -2.39 29.14
CA THR A 156 -1.72 -1.82 30.47
C THR A 156 -1.62 -2.91 31.50
N TRP A 157 -0.86 -2.64 32.55
CA TRP A 157 -0.75 -3.52 33.69
C TRP A 157 -0.67 -2.67 34.95
N LYS A 158 -1.26 -3.17 36.03
CA LYS A 158 -1.07 -2.61 37.34
C LYS A 158 -0.33 -3.64 38.18
N ASN A 159 0.87 -3.28 38.62
CA ASN A 159 1.66 -4.21 39.42
C ASN A 159 1.04 -4.39 40.82
N PRO A 160 1.48 -5.39 41.60
CA PRO A 160 0.97 -5.59 42.96
C PRO A 160 1.15 -4.39 43.90
N ALA A 161 2.12 -3.52 43.61
CA ALA A 161 2.35 -2.26 44.32
C ALA A 161 1.45 -1.10 43.82
N GLY A 162 0.48 -1.35 42.94
CA GLY A 162 -0.47 -0.35 42.46
C GLY A 162 0.12 0.67 41.47
N VAL A 163 1.28 0.41 40.88
CA VAL A 163 1.95 1.29 39.89
C VAL A 163 1.45 0.95 38.49
N ASP A 164 1.04 1.96 37.74
CA ASP A 164 0.47 1.79 36.40
C ASP A 164 1.58 1.69 35.35
N HIS A 165 1.52 0.63 34.55
CA HIS A 165 2.41 0.32 33.45
C HIS A 165 1.64 0.37 32.13
N VAL A 166 2.33 0.80 31.09
CA VAL A 166 1.88 0.82 29.71
C VAL A 166 2.89 0.10 28.84
N PHE A 167 2.40 -0.69 27.90
CA PHE A 167 3.22 -1.38 26.92
C PHE A 167 2.63 -1.24 25.53
N LEU A 168 3.49 -1.26 24.53
CA LEU A 168 3.11 -1.39 23.12
C LEU A 168 3.63 -2.73 22.62
N GLY A 169 2.74 -3.55 22.07
CA GLY A 169 3.06 -4.84 21.46
C GLY A 169 2.75 -4.85 19.96
N ASP A 170 3.59 -5.49 19.17
CA ASP A 170 3.28 -5.77 17.75
C ASP A 170 2.16 -6.82 17.65
N CYS A 171 1.58 -6.97 16.45
CA CYS A 171 0.60 -8.00 16.10
C CYS A 171 1.11 -9.45 16.30
N HIS A 172 2.42 -9.65 16.45
CA HIS A 172 3.05 -10.93 16.80
C HIS A 172 3.26 -11.12 18.32
N ASP A 173 2.63 -10.29 19.16
CA ASP A 173 2.75 -10.29 20.62
C ASP A 173 4.20 -10.08 21.12
N LYS A 174 5.01 -9.36 20.32
CA LYS A 174 6.36 -8.93 20.70
C LYS A 174 6.31 -7.51 21.27
N MET A 175 6.90 -7.29 22.44
CA MET A 175 7.00 -5.96 23.04
C MET A 175 7.86 -5.04 22.16
N ILE A 176 7.31 -3.87 21.82
CA ILE A 176 7.99 -2.78 21.13
C ILE A 176 8.45 -1.72 22.15
N TYR A 177 7.58 -1.36 23.10
CA TYR A 177 7.84 -0.36 24.14
C TYR A 177 7.21 -0.79 25.46
N GLY A 178 7.82 -0.37 26.56
CA GLY A 178 7.29 -0.54 27.91
C GLY A 178 7.70 0.62 28.80
N GLY A 179 6.74 1.18 29.53
CA GLY A 179 6.97 2.27 30.46
C GLY A 179 6.02 2.18 31.65
N PHE A 180 6.36 2.82 32.75
CA PHE A 180 5.51 2.94 33.92
C PHE A 180 5.61 4.33 34.52
N VAL A 181 4.55 4.71 35.24
CA VAL A 181 4.48 5.99 35.94
C VAL A 181 4.17 5.78 37.41
N GLY A 182 4.78 6.59 38.28
CA GLY A 182 4.44 6.61 39.71
C GLY A 182 3.01 7.07 39.98
N TRP A 183 2.51 6.83 41.20
CA TRP A 183 1.11 7.12 41.58
C TRP A 183 0.67 8.56 41.31
N ILE A 184 1.57 9.54 41.49
CA ILE A 184 1.31 10.97 41.27
C ILE A 184 0.93 11.26 39.80
N HIS A 185 1.49 10.47 38.88
CA HIS A 185 1.32 10.67 37.44
C HIS A 185 0.33 9.68 36.79
N SER A 186 -0.30 8.80 37.58
CA SER A 186 -1.31 7.85 37.12
C SER A 186 -2.43 8.53 36.32
N LYS A 187 -2.93 9.67 36.83
CA LYS A 187 -3.99 10.44 36.16
C LYS A 187 -3.53 10.99 34.81
N SER A 188 -2.28 11.45 34.71
CA SER A 188 -1.70 11.97 33.46
C SER A 188 -1.57 10.85 32.42
N LEU A 189 -1.09 9.67 32.82
CA LEU A 189 -1.03 8.50 31.93
C LEU A 189 -2.42 8.11 31.40
N GLN A 190 -3.45 8.07 32.26
CA GLN A 190 -4.81 7.74 31.85
C GLN A 190 -5.39 8.77 30.85
N GLN A 191 -5.11 10.06 31.06
CA GLN A 191 -5.49 11.11 30.13
C GLN A 191 -4.79 10.94 28.77
N THR A 192 -3.49 10.65 28.79
CA THR A 192 -2.70 10.39 27.59
C THR A 192 -3.21 9.17 26.83
N LEU A 193 -3.54 8.07 27.52
CA LEU A 193 -4.14 6.89 26.91
C LEU A 193 -5.50 7.19 26.28
N THR A 194 -6.32 8.01 26.93
CA THR A 194 -7.62 8.44 26.39
C THR A 194 -7.43 9.28 25.11
N ARG A 195 -6.43 10.16 25.10
CA ARG A 195 -6.06 10.93 23.91
C ARG A 195 -5.55 10.03 22.78
N ILE A 196 -4.67 9.08 23.09
CA ILE A 196 -4.15 8.11 22.11
C ILE A 196 -5.31 7.31 21.51
N LYS A 197 -6.27 6.87 22.34
CA LYS A 197 -7.46 6.16 21.87
C LYS A 197 -8.27 6.98 20.88
N ARG A 198 -8.43 8.28 21.11
CA ARG A 198 -9.20 9.16 20.24
C ARG A 198 -8.46 9.48 18.93
N ASP A 199 -7.16 9.69 19.01
CA ASP A 199 -6.38 10.24 17.89
C ASP A 199 -5.78 9.12 16.99
N PHE A 200 -5.54 7.91 17.52
CA PHE A 200 -4.79 6.83 16.86
C PHE A 200 -5.47 5.46 16.81
N THR A 201 -6.67 5.32 17.37
CA THR A 201 -7.58 4.19 17.06
C THR A 201 -8.43 4.53 15.84
#